data_AF-A0A5C8VUG0-F1
#
_entry.id   AF-A0A5C8VUG0-F1
#
_cell.length_a   1.000
_cell.length_b   1.000
_cell.length_c   1.000
_cell.angle_alpha   90.00
_cell.angle_beta   90.00
_cell.angle_gamma   90.00
#
_symmetry.space_group_name_H-M   'P 1'
#
loop_
_entity.id
_entity.type
_entity.pdbx_description
1 polymer ?
#
loop_
_entity_poly.entity_id
_entity_poly.type
_entity_poly.pdbx_seq_one_letter_code
_entity_poly.pdbx_strand_id
1 'polypeptide(L)'
;MPWIDRAITPNFLPFNEDRRTYDPGIVVETQPVDGLDECPIWGVAPLTKIARSLVPPLMRTAWHARRVGENRPFAMVMKLRPHRLDGRVLSRTPEQATIVPGRRLIVVLPDLVLTVWGSDPDRAYAFLADWMAGTRQRPRLRKRFAKGPAEDFEAIAMLPRR
;
A
#
# COMPACT_ATOMS: atom_id res chain seq x y z
N MET A 1 16.08 -14.10 5.36
CA MET A 1 15.23 -14.47 6.52
C MET A 1 14.19 -15.50 6.06
N PRO A 2 13.68 -16.39 6.94
CA PRO A 2 12.64 -17.33 6.52
C PRO A 2 11.32 -16.60 6.26
N TRP A 3 10.50 -17.18 5.37
CA TRP A 3 9.11 -16.78 5.17
C TRP A 3 8.26 -17.32 6.32
N ILE A 4 7.27 -16.53 6.76
CA ILE A 4 6.38 -16.87 7.86
C ILE A 4 4.93 -16.73 7.39
N ASP A 5 4.16 -17.78 7.60
CA ASP A 5 2.72 -17.79 7.34
C ASP A 5 1.99 -16.77 8.22
N ARG A 6 1.09 -16.03 7.60
CA ARG A 6 0.26 -15.03 8.23
C ARG A 6 -1.16 -15.13 7.68
N ALA A 7 -2.10 -15.50 8.53
CA ALA A 7 -3.52 -15.36 8.24
C ALA A 7 -3.88 -13.87 8.14
N ILE A 8 -4.64 -13.50 7.11
CA ILE A 8 -5.08 -12.12 6.87
C ILE A 8 -6.57 -12.12 6.54
N THR A 9 -7.31 -11.21 7.17
CA THR A 9 -8.77 -11.11 7.00
C THR A 9 -9.12 -9.82 6.25
N PRO A 10 -9.97 -9.85 5.22
CA PRO A 10 -10.45 -8.65 4.54
C PRO A 10 -11.15 -7.68 5.50
N ASN A 11 -11.05 -6.36 5.24
CA ASN A 11 -11.91 -5.39 5.91
C ASN A 11 -13.37 -5.53 5.43
N PHE A 12 -13.55 -5.93 4.17
CA PHE A 12 -14.85 -6.18 3.57
C PHE A 12 -14.93 -7.64 3.18
N LEU A 13 -15.74 -8.41 3.92
CA LEU A 13 -15.89 -9.83 3.66
C LEU A 13 -16.60 -10.08 2.32
N PRO A 14 -16.14 -11.05 1.51
CA PRO A 14 -16.79 -11.46 0.29
C PRO A 14 -18.15 -12.11 0.58
N PHE A 15 -19.01 -12.15 -0.43
CA PHE A 15 -20.30 -12.84 -0.38
C PHE A 15 -20.20 -14.20 -1.04
N ASN A 16 -20.84 -15.22 -0.46
CA ASN A 16 -21.06 -16.51 -1.10
C ASN A 16 -22.25 -16.43 -2.09
N GLU A 17 -22.55 -17.54 -2.77
CA GLU A 17 -23.66 -17.62 -3.73
C GLU A 17 -25.03 -17.27 -3.09
N ASP A 18 -25.21 -17.60 -1.81
CA ASP A 18 -26.41 -17.30 -1.02
C ASP A 18 -26.47 -15.85 -0.48
N ARG A 19 -25.55 -14.97 -0.93
CA ARG A 19 -25.43 -13.56 -0.49
C ARG A 19 -25.13 -13.38 1.00
N ARG A 20 -24.56 -14.39 1.65
CA ARG A 20 -24.02 -14.29 3.01
C ARG A 20 -22.53 -14.00 2.96
N THR A 21 -22.05 -13.16 3.87
CA THR A 21 -20.63 -12.90 4.01
C THR A 21 -19.91 -14.09 4.63
N TYR A 22 -18.67 -14.35 4.23
CA TYR A 22 -17.82 -15.39 4.82
C TYR A 22 -16.37 -14.93 4.94
N ASP A 23 -15.59 -15.54 5.83
CA ASP A 23 -14.14 -15.37 5.88
C ASP A 23 -13.49 -16.28 4.81
N PRO A 24 -12.79 -15.71 3.82
CA PRO A 24 -12.12 -16.52 2.80
C PRO A 24 -10.90 -17.31 3.32
N GLY A 25 -10.48 -17.12 4.58
CA GLY A 25 -9.39 -17.89 5.17
C GLY A 25 -8.05 -17.64 4.49
N ILE A 26 -7.78 -16.40 4.07
CA ILE A 26 -6.61 -16.05 3.28
C ILE A 26 -5.35 -16.14 4.13
N VAL A 27 -4.34 -16.82 3.61
CA VAL A 27 -2.99 -16.88 4.18
C VAL A 27 -2.00 -16.31 3.17
N VAL A 28 -1.07 -15.50 3.67
CA VAL A 28 0.09 -15.04 2.91
C VAL A 28 1.35 -15.42 3.65
N GLU A 29 2.44 -15.58 2.90
CA GLU A 29 3.77 -15.72 3.48
C GLU A 29 4.43 -14.36 3.54
N THR A 30 5.07 -14.06 4.67
CA THR A 30 5.72 -12.76 4.90
C THR A 30 7.18 -12.91 5.27
N GLN A 31 8.00 -11.97 4.81
CA GLN A 31 9.41 -11.92 5.15
C GLN A 31 9.81 -10.46 5.38
N PRO A 32 10.57 -10.12 6.44
CA PRO A 32 11.10 -8.79 6.61
C PRO A 32 11.97 -8.36 5.42
N VAL A 33 11.91 -7.06 5.12
CA VAL A 33 12.72 -6.39 4.09
C VAL A 33 13.84 -5.64 4.81
N ASP A 34 15.08 -5.94 4.47
CA ASP A 34 16.26 -5.29 5.06
C ASP A 34 16.55 -3.93 4.42
N GLY A 35 16.27 -3.79 3.11
CA GLY A 35 16.40 -2.53 2.37
C GLY A 35 15.43 -2.43 1.18
N LEU A 36 14.99 -1.21 0.85
CA LEU A 36 14.05 -1.00 -0.26
C LEU A 36 14.68 -1.25 -1.64
N ASP A 37 15.99 -1.13 -1.75
CA ASP A 37 16.72 -1.32 -3.01
C ASP A 37 16.73 -2.80 -3.45
N GLU A 38 16.61 -3.72 -2.49
CA GLU A 38 16.51 -5.16 -2.73
C GLU A 38 15.07 -5.60 -3.05
N CYS A 39 14.09 -4.71 -2.88
CA CYS A 39 12.69 -5.04 -3.07
C CYS A 39 12.29 -4.92 -4.55
N PRO A 40 11.98 -6.04 -5.25
CA PRO A 40 11.62 -5.98 -6.67
C PRO A 40 10.33 -5.19 -6.91
N ILE A 41 9.42 -5.22 -5.94
CA ILE A 41 8.14 -4.49 -5.99
C ILE A 41 8.37 -3.01 -5.86
N TRP A 42 9.32 -2.60 -4.99
CA TRP A 42 9.66 -1.19 -4.84
C TRP A 42 10.04 -0.65 -6.21
N GLY A 43 11.01 -1.23 -6.91
CA GLY A 43 11.49 -0.73 -8.21
C GLY A 43 10.39 -0.48 -9.25
N VAL A 44 9.42 -1.39 -9.38
CA VAL A 44 8.37 -1.31 -10.41
C VAL A 44 7.14 -0.52 -9.99
N ALA A 45 6.94 -0.30 -8.69
CA ALA A 45 5.73 0.34 -8.19
C ALA A 45 5.53 1.76 -8.77
N PRO A 46 4.28 2.20 -8.94
CA PRO A 46 3.94 3.49 -9.54
C PRO A 46 4.13 4.65 -8.55
N LEU A 47 5.29 4.74 -7.92
CA LEU A 47 5.65 5.76 -6.93
C LEU A 47 6.09 7.06 -7.61
N THR A 48 5.74 8.21 -7.04
CA THR A 48 6.26 9.52 -7.47
C THR A 48 7.75 9.65 -7.11
N LYS A 49 8.50 10.55 -7.78
CA LYS A 49 9.89 10.87 -7.38
C LYS A 49 9.99 11.30 -5.91
N ILE A 50 8.97 12.01 -5.42
CA ILE A 50 8.90 12.44 -4.03
C ILE A 50 8.70 11.24 -3.08
N ALA A 51 7.87 10.27 -3.45
CA ALA A 51 7.74 9.05 -2.67
C ALA A 51 9.07 8.30 -2.58
N ARG A 52 9.78 8.20 -3.72
CA ARG A 52 11.08 7.53 -3.82
C ARG A 52 12.12 8.14 -2.89
N SER A 53 12.12 9.46 -2.71
CA SER A 53 13.07 10.14 -1.83
C SER A 53 12.64 10.18 -0.37
N LEU A 54 11.35 10.39 -0.10
CA LEU A 54 10.86 10.64 1.26
C LEU A 54 10.56 9.38 2.06
N VAL A 55 10.12 8.30 1.42
CA VAL A 55 9.71 7.08 2.12
C VAL A 55 10.89 6.30 2.69
N PRO A 56 12.02 6.07 1.98
CA PRO A 56 13.13 5.30 2.52
C PRO A 56 13.66 5.77 3.89
N PRO A 57 13.96 7.07 4.12
CA PRO A 57 14.47 7.52 5.42
C PRO A 57 13.42 7.46 6.54
N LEU A 58 12.14 7.38 6.19
CA LEU A 58 11.03 7.26 7.15
C LEU A 58 10.61 5.83 7.40
N MET A 59 11.07 4.87 6.62
CA MET A 59 10.75 3.47 6.80
C MET A 59 11.26 3.01 8.18
N ARG A 60 10.35 2.51 9.01
CA ARG A 60 10.68 1.87 10.29
C ARG A 60 10.92 0.38 10.10
N THR A 61 9.99 -0.27 9.42
CA THR A 61 10.02 -1.69 9.09
C THR A 61 9.25 -1.92 7.79
N ALA A 62 9.61 -2.95 7.06
CA ALA A 62 8.90 -3.37 5.87
C ALA A 62 8.90 -4.90 5.77
N TRP A 63 7.91 -5.44 5.09
CA TRP A 63 7.73 -6.86 4.87
C TRP A 63 7.33 -7.10 3.42
N HIS A 64 7.94 -8.07 2.81
CA HIS A 64 7.42 -8.71 1.62
C HIS A 64 6.20 -9.55 1.99
N ALA A 65 5.23 -9.61 1.08
CA ALA A 65 4.14 -10.56 1.11
C ALA A 65 4.12 -11.32 -0.22
N ARG A 66 4.02 -12.64 -0.13
CA ARG A 66 3.85 -13.55 -1.26
C ARG A 66 2.68 -14.49 -1.00
N ARG A 67 2.12 -15.09 -2.04
CA ARG A 67 1.14 -16.16 -1.85
C ARG A 67 1.86 -17.42 -1.36
N VAL A 68 1.16 -18.26 -0.62
CA VAL A 68 1.72 -19.49 -0.06
C VAL A 68 2.31 -20.35 -1.18
N GLY A 69 3.56 -20.77 -1.02
CA GLY A 69 4.28 -21.58 -2.01
C GLY A 69 4.79 -20.84 -3.25
N GLU A 70 4.52 -19.53 -3.42
CA GLU A 70 5.08 -18.77 -4.54
C GLU A 70 6.52 -18.32 -4.28
N ASN A 71 7.32 -18.20 -5.34
CA ASN A 71 8.72 -17.79 -5.22
C ASN A 71 8.92 -16.28 -5.15
N ARG A 72 7.98 -15.48 -5.68
CA ARG A 72 8.13 -14.04 -5.82
C ARG A 72 7.10 -13.30 -4.96
N PRO A 73 7.50 -12.24 -4.25
CA PRO A 73 6.54 -11.39 -3.56
C PRO A 73 5.69 -10.62 -4.57
N PHE A 74 4.42 -10.44 -4.23
CA PHE A 74 3.48 -9.64 -5.02
C PHE A 74 3.12 -8.31 -4.35
N ALA A 75 3.36 -8.19 -3.03
CA ALA A 75 3.16 -6.93 -2.32
C ALA A 75 4.29 -6.66 -1.30
N MET A 76 4.41 -5.40 -0.91
CA MET A 76 5.22 -4.96 0.20
C MET A 76 4.36 -4.14 1.16
N VAL A 77 4.41 -4.48 2.44
CA VAL A 77 3.77 -3.74 3.53
C VAL A 77 4.85 -2.99 4.29
N MET A 78 4.70 -1.68 4.44
CA MET A 78 5.68 -0.83 5.12
C MET A 78 5.04 -0.08 6.27
N LYS A 79 5.78 0.07 7.36
CA LYS A 79 5.46 0.93 8.48
C LYS A 79 6.46 2.08 8.52
N LEU A 80 5.93 3.30 8.54
CA LEU A 80 6.70 4.52 8.65
C LEU A 80 6.86 4.95 10.11
N ARG A 81 7.95 5.66 10.39
CA ARG A 81 8.14 6.44 11.61
C ARG A 81 7.12 7.59 11.67
N PRO A 82 6.80 8.13 12.86
CA PRO A 82 6.05 9.37 12.96
C PRO A 82 6.71 10.48 12.11
N HIS A 83 5.93 11.18 11.29
CA HIS A 83 6.42 12.21 10.37
C HIS A 83 5.39 13.32 10.16
N ARG A 84 5.81 14.45 9.59
CA ARG A 84 4.96 15.62 9.26
C ARG A 84 4.74 15.83 7.76
N LEU A 85 4.85 14.78 6.94
CA LEU A 85 4.73 14.84 5.47
C LEU A 85 3.29 14.99 4.93
N ASP A 86 2.44 15.76 5.61
CA ASP A 86 1.02 15.88 5.23
C ASP A 86 0.84 16.38 3.79
N GLY A 87 -0.09 15.78 3.07
CA GLY A 87 -0.48 16.17 1.71
C GLY A 87 0.47 15.73 0.59
N ARG A 88 1.54 14.97 0.89
CA ARG A 88 2.46 14.48 -0.15
C ARG A 88 1.89 13.29 -0.91
N VAL A 89 1.74 13.44 -2.23
CA VAL A 89 1.26 12.39 -3.13
C VAL A 89 2.36 11.38 -3.39
N LEU A 90 2.09 10.12 -3.04
CA LEU A 90 3.03 9.02 -3.20
C LEU A 90 2.83 8.22 -4.48
N SER A 91 1.61 8.15 -4.99
CA SER A 91 1.28 7.33 -6.17
C SER A 91 1.13 8.19 -7.42
N ARG A 92 1.62 7.69 -8.55
CA ARG A 92 1.35 8.18 -9.91
C ARG A 92 0.03 7.63 -10.47
N THR A 93 -0.63 6.71 -9.76
CA THR A 93 -1.89 6.11 -10.21
C THR A 93 -3.10 7.01 -9.97
N PRO A 94 -4.22 6.81 -10.71
CA PRO A 94 -5.46 7.56 -10.49
C PRO A 94 -6.00 7.45 -9.06
N GLU A 95 -5.75 6.31 -8.41
CA GLU A 95 -6.00 6.11 -6.99
C GLU A 95 -4.84 6.73 -6.18
N GLN A 96 -4.86 8.05 -6.08
CA GLN A 96 -3.80 8.81 -5.44
C GLN A 96 -3.66 8.43 -3.96
N ALA A 97 -2.52 7.81 -3.63
CA ALA A 97 -2.10 7.63 -2.25
C ALA A 97 -1.43 8.91 -1.77
N THR A 98 -1.94 9.49 -0.69
CA THR A 98 -1.38 10.71 -0.10
C THR A 98 -1.01 10.43 1.35
N ILE A 99 0.20 10.84 1.76
CA ILE A 99 0.58 10.81 3.16
C ILE A 99 -0.27 11.84 3.91
N VAL A 100 -0.92 11.37 4.98
CA VAL A 100 -1.69 12.20 5.91
C VAL A 100 -1.20 11.88 7.31
N PRO A 101 -1.18 12.84 8.25
CA PRO A 101 -0.93 12.59 9.66
C PRO A 101 -1.76 11.40 10.16
N GLY A 102 -1.09 10.44 10.81
CA GLY A 102 -1.72 9.21 11.30
C GLY A 102 -1.79 8.05 10.29
N ARG A 103 -1.51 8.27 9.00
CA ARG A 103 -1.31 7.17 8.04
C ARG A 103 0.16 6.74 8.03
N ARG A 104 0.50 5.81 8.92
CA ARG A 104 1.89 5.32 9.08
C ARG A 104 2.14 4.01 8.36
N LEU A 105 1.21 3.55 7.55
CA LEU A 105 1.31 2.27 6.85
C LEU A 105 1.16 2.51 5.36
N ILE A 106 1.97 1.81 4.56
CA ILE A 106 1.89 1.83 3.10
C ILE A 106 1.81 0.40 2.62
N VAL A 107 0.86 0.13 1.73
CA VAL A 107 0.81 -1.10 0.93
C VAL A 107 1.27 -0.75 -0.47
N VAL A 108 2.29 -1.44 -0.95
CA VAL A 108 2.88 -1.26 -2.28
C VAL A 108 2.64 -2.54 -3.08
N LEU A 109 1.97 -2.39 -4.21
CA LEU A 109 1.79 -3.40 -5.24
C LEU A 109 2.45 -2.90 -6.54
N PRO A 110 2.70 -3.77 -7.52
CA PRO A 110 3.29 -3.38 -8.81
C PRO A 110 2.51 -2.31 -9.57
N ASP A 111 1.19 -2.26 -9.40
CA ASP A 111 0.27 -1.38 -10.12
C ASP A 111 -0.48 -0.39 -9.21
N LEU A 112 -0.26 -0.46 -7.89
CA LEU A 112 -1.03 0.30 -6.92
C LEU A 112 -0.20 0.61 -5.67
N VAL A 113 -0.35 1.83 -5.14
CA VAL A 113 0.19 2.22 -3.85
C VAL A 113 -0.95 2.75 -3.01
N LEU A 114 -1.03 2.34 -1.75
CA LEU A 114 -2.06 2.78 -0.81
C LEU A 114 -1.45 3.19 0.53
N THR A 115 -1.99 4.25 1.12
CA THR A 115 -1.68 4.65 2.49
C THR A 115 -2.79 4.21 3.43
N VAL A 116 -2.44 3.54 4.51
CA VAL A 116 -3.37 2.97 5.49
C VAL A 116 -3.29 3.74 6.80
N TRP A 117 -4.45 4.02 7.41
CA TRP A 117 -4.54 4.75 8.67
C TRP A 117 -4.16 3.87 9.86
N GLY A 118 -3.48 4.48 10.83
CA GLY A 118 -2.98 3.82 12.02
C GLY A 118 -1.51 3.40 11.88
N SER A 119 -1.06 2.60 12.85
CA SER A 119 0.31 2.09 12.96
C SER A 119 0.37 0.56 13.10
N ASP A 120 -0.79 -0.09 13.10
CA ASP A 120 -0.97 -1.52 13.25
C ASP A 120 -0.89 -2.21 11.87
N PRO A 121 0.17 -2.99 11.59
CA PRO A 121 0.35 -3.66 10.30
C PRO A 121 -0.85 -4.52 9.88
N ASP A 122 -1.63 -5.07 10.82
CA ASP A 122 -2.76 -5.94 10.51
C ASP A 122 -3.82 -5.21 9.68
N ARG A 123 -3.96 -3.88 9.84
CA ARG A 123 -4.81 -3.07 8.95
C ARG A 123 -4.30 -3.03 7.52
N ALA A 124 -2.99 -2.96 7.32
CA ALA A 124 -2.38 -2.97 5.99
C ALA A 124 -2.51 -4.36 5.34
N TYR A 125 -2.39 -5.42 6.14
CA TYR A 125 -2.66 -6.79 5.69
C TYR A 125 -4.15 -7.02 5.38
N ALA A 126 -5.08 -6.39 6.11
CA ALA A 126 -6.49 -6.45 5.77
C ALA A 126 -6.80 -5.80 4.41
N PHE A 127 -6.10 -4.70 4.07
CA PHE A 127 -6.18 -4.12 2.72
C PHE A 127 -5.60 -5.05 1.65
N LEU A 128 -4.52 -5.76 1.97
CA LEU A 128 -3.96 -6.78 1.09
C LEU A 128 -4.96 -7.92 0.87
N ALA A 129 -5.65 -8.36 1.93
CA ALA A 129 -6.70 -9.36 1.88
C ALA A 129 -7.90 -8.87 1.04
N ASP A 130 -8.34 -7.62 1.20
CA ASP A 130 -9.38 -7.01 0.35
C ASP A 130 -9.00 -7.02 -1.14
N TRP A 131 -7.72 -6.76 -1.44
CA TRP A 131 -7.22 -6.80 -2.81
C TRP A 131 -7.21 -8.24 -3.36
N MET A 132 -6.76 -9.21 -2.57
CA MET A 132 -6.75 -10.63 -2.96
C MET A 132 -8.15 -11.22 -3.12
N ALA A 133 -9.09 -10.85 -2.23
CA ALA A 133 -10.48 -11.29 -2.26
C ALA A 133 -11.33 -10.54 -3.30
N GLY A 134 -10.80 -9.46 -3.91
CA GLY A 134 -11.56 -8.61 -4.83
C GLY A 134 -12.64 -7.75 -4.15
N THR A 135 -12.64 -7.65 -2.82
CA THR A 135 -13.65 -6.92 -2.03
C THR A 135 -13.25 -5.48 -1.72
N ARG A 136 -12.05 -5.06 -2.17
CA ARG A 136 -11.53 -3.71 -1.98
C ARG A 136 -12.51 -2.64 -2.47
N GLN A 137 -13.00 -1.85 -1.53
CA GLN A 137 -13.78 -0.66 -1.86
C GLN A 137 -12.86 0.41 -2.45
N ARG A 138 -13.08 0.75 -3.73
CA ARG A 138 -12.42 1.92 -4.33
C ARG A 138 -12.99 3.17 -3.67
N PRO A 139 -12.16 4.15 -3.27
CA PRO A 139 -12.67 5.43 -2.83
C PRO A 139 -13.61 5.96 -3.91
N ARG A 140 -14.84 6.33 -3.53
CA ARG A 140 -15.73 7.06 -4.45
C ARG A 140 -14.95 8.31 -4.85
N LEU A 141 -14.44 8.32 -6.08
CA LEU A 141 -13.88 9.52 -6.69
C LEU A 141 -14.99 10.57 -6.65
N ARG A 142 -14.98 11.45 -5.64
CA ARG A 142 -15.65 12.73 -5.78
C ARG A 142 -15.06 13.30 -7.07
N LYS A 143 -15.91 13.63 -8.05
CA LYS A 143 -15.55 14.27 -9.32
C LYS A 143 -14.83 15.60 -9.04
N ARG A 144 -13.59 15.55 -8.58
CA ARG A 144 -12.59 16.59 -8.71
C ARG A 144 -11.56 15.97 -9.62
N PHE A 145 -11.84 16.10 -10.92
CA PHE A 145 -10.86 15.81 -11.95
C PHE A 145 -9.66 16.71 -11.71
N ALA A 146 -8.61 16.17 -11.12
CA ALA A 146 -7.27 16.52 -11.56
C ALA A 146 -6.88 15.45 -12.57
N LYS A 147 -7.46 15.51 -13.78
CA LYS A 147 -6.85 14.86 -14.95
C LYS A 147 -5.68 15.77 -15.35
N GLY A 148 -4.56 15.63 -14.66
CA GLY A 148 -3.29 16.20 -15.06
C GLY A 148 -2.41 15.08 -15.63
N PRO A 149 -1.56 15.35 -16.63
CA PRO A 149 -0.41 14.52 -16.96
C PRO A 149 0.38 14.09 -15.71
N ALA A 150 1.10 12.96 -15.77
CA ALA A 150 1.96 12.51 -14.67
C ALA A 150 2.95 13.61 -14.20
N GLU A 151 3.37 14.46 -15.14
CA GLU A 151 4.25 15.61 -14.95
C GLU A 151 3.61 16.70 -14.06
N ASP A 152 2.31 16.94 -14.19
CA ASP A 152 1.58 17.89 -13.35
C ASP A 152 1.55 17.44 -11.89
N PHE A 153 1.49 16.13 -11.63
CA PHE A 153 1.56 15.61 -10.28
C PHE A 153 2.95 15.77 -9.67
N GLU A 154 4.02 15.64 -10.46
CA GLU A 154 5.37 15.98 -9.99
C GLU A 154 5.47 17.48 -9.66
N ALA A 155 4.91 18.35 -10.50
CA ALA A 155 4.89 19.79 -10.27
C ALA A 155 4.12 20.18 -9.00
N ILE A 156 2.94 19.59 -8.75
CA ILE A 156 2.16 19.80 -7.52
C ILE A 156 2.96 19.35 -6.28
N ALA A 157 3.71 18.27 -6.40
CA ALA A 157 4.49 17.71 -5.30
C ALA A 157 5.68 18.62 -4.93
N MET A 158 6.23 19.37 -5.91
CA MET A 158 7.32 20.35 -5.74
C MET A 158 6.88 21.72 -5.22
N LEU A 159 5.57 22.02 -5.15
CA LEU A 159 5.11 23.30 -4.63
C LEU A 159 5.46 23.45 -3.14
N PRO A 160 6.15 24.54 -2.73
CA PRO A 160 6.31 24.87 -1.32
C PRO A 160 4.93 25.19 -0.75
N ARG A 161 4.56 24.51 0.34
CA ARG A 161 3.34 24.81 1.07
C ARG A 161 3.68 25.74 2.23
N ARG A 162 2.90 26.82 2.33
CA ARG A 162 2.89 27.77 3.45
C ARG A 162 2.58 27.08 4.76
#